data_AF-A0A412I6R7-F1
#
_entry.id   AF-A0A412I6R7-F1
#
_cell.length_a   1.000
_cell.length_b   1.000
_cell.length_c   1.000
_cell.angle_alpha   90.00
_cell.angle_beta   90.00
_cell.angle_gamma   90.00
#
_symmetry.space_group_name_H-M   'P 1'
#
loop_
_entity.id
_entity.type
_entity.pdbx_description
1 polymer ?
#
loop_
_entity_poly.entity_id
_entity_poly.type
_entity_poly.pdbx_seq_one_letter_code
_entity_poly.pdbx_strand_id
1 'polypeptide(L)'
;MILQIYCNNDNAAERAWIIDVFFSEFLKVDYQLHFIETDCYEIKFGEKSIILADNFFKYYSQPLAYLSKNNFPVDICFSEFQIAGRNFPVVVLYGKDGLCLTEDLVRCESDLFASAFFMLSRWEEHCIEAKDAYGTCDENQLLSVKHSFFKRPIVNEYVEIIRAFFVILGYPVSDDNRKSQTYLTYDVDDLFFTGLKKWKYFIRTLGGDVIRRKSLKMFLRRIHFFLCNLGRDLYDPFEELLQLNPRAYALFFFKAQVRGEFGATYDISDKRLKPLFARLKSAGCHIGLHSSEIAYNNREQLDREISRLKQSAGLDDIDGNRNHMLLYDVNQLEYLAGQDIFLDSTFGFHFRNGFRCGICQKYPMFNYLSRHVMEVYQLPFSIKDNGSFYLNKTAESMRSDILSTISTVKRYRGDVVFLWHTNKLNSFEKMNYKKVYLQMTHNC
;
A
#
# COMPACT_ATOMS: atom_id res chain seq x y z
N MET A 1 -17.24 -29.02 -2.70
CA MET A 1 -17.53 -29.24 -1.26
C MET A 1 -17.45 -27.87 -0.62
N ILE A 2 -18.52 -27.39 0.02
CA ILE A 2 -18.53 -26.05 0.63
C ILE A 2 -17.97 -26.16 2.04
N LEU A 3 -16.98 -25.33 2.38
CA LEU A 3 -16.40 -25.28 3.72
C LEU A 3 -17.43 -24.77 4.73
N GLN A 4 -17.42 -25.32 5.95
CA GLN A 4 -18.24 -24.83 7.04
C GLN A 4 -17.33 -24.15 8.06
N ILE A 5 -17.47 -22.84 8.26
CA ILE A 5 -16.63 -22.07 9.17
C ILE A 5 -17.48 -21.64 10.35
N TYR A 6 -17.03 -21.96 11.56
CA TYR A 6 -17.70 -21.63 12.81
C TYR A 6 -16.83 -20.67 13.62
N CYS A 7 -17.40 -19.58 14.11
CA CYS A 7 -16.72 -18.63 14.99
C CYS A 7 -17.71 -17.96 15.95
N ASN A 8 -17.19 -17.21 16.92
CA ASN A 8 -18.01 -16.53 17.91
C ASN A 8 -18.81 -15.35 17.31
N ASN A 9 -19.98 -15.06 17.87
CA ASN A 9 -20.92 -14.03 17.42
C ASN A 9 -20.54 -12.60 17.84
N ASP A 10 -19.56 -12.44 18.74
CA ASP A 10 -18.99 -11.15 19.07
C ASP A 10 -18.11 -10.63 17.92
N ASN A 11 -18.06 -9.31 17.72
CA ASN A 11 -17.28 -8.71 16.63
C ASN A 11 -17.59 -9.35 15.25
N ALA A 12 -18.87 -9.73 15.02
CA ALA A 12 -19.27 -10.52 13.86
C ALA A 12 -18.88 -9.89 12.51
N ALA A 13 -18.93 -8.57 12.39
CA ALA A 13 -18.57 -7.86 11.17
C ALA A 13 -17.06 -7.94 10.87
N GLU A 14 -16.24 -7.76 11.90
CA GLU A 14 -14.78 -7.87 11.84
C GLU A 14 -14.35 -9.29 11.47
N ARG A 15 -14.95 -10.30 12.13
CA ARG A 15 -14.69 -11.73 11.86
C ARG A 15 -15.15 -12.12 10.46
N ALA A 16 -16.35 -11.73 10.06
CA ALA A 16 -16.86 -12.02 8.73
C ALA A 16 -15.96 -11.44 7.64
N TRP A 17 -15.53 -10.18 7.79
CA TRP A 17 -14.65 -9.54 6.83
C TRP A 17 -13.29 -10.24 6.70
N ILE A 18 -12.61 -10.53 7.82
CA ILE A 18 -11.28 -11.13 7.74
C ILE A 18 -11.31 -12.58 7.24
N ILE A 19 -12.38 -13.32 7.56
CA ILE A 19 -12.63 -14.65 6.99
C ILE A 19 -12.86 -14.51 5.48
N ASP A 20 -13.71 -13.60 5.03
CA ASP A 20 -13.97 -13.39 3.59
C ASP A 20 -12.70 -13.01 2.82
N VAL A 21 -11.87 -12.14 3.39
CA VAL A 21 -10.54 -11.81 2.83
C VAL A 21 -9.66 -13.04 2.64
N PHE A 22 -9.67 -14.00 3.57
CA PHE A 22 -8.86 -15.20 3.41
C PHE A 22 -9.47 -16.17 2.39
N PHE A 23 -10.76 -16.50 2.54
CA PHE A 23 -11.38 -17.58 1.79
C PHE A 23 -11.89 -17.14 0.41
N SER A 24 -12.63 -16.03 0.33
CA SER A 24 -13.13 -15.49 -0.94
C SER A 24 -12.06 -14.74 -1.73
N GLU A 25 -11.18 -13.98 -1.06
CA GLU A 25 -10.22 -13.14 -1.78
C GLU A 25 -8.91 -13.85 -2.15
N PHE A 26 -8.30 -14.62 -1.25
CA PHE A 26 -6.96 -15.19 -1.50
C PHE A 26 -6.94 -16.70 -1.78
N LEU A 27 -7.77 -17.47 -1.09
CA LEU A 27 -7.84 -18.92 -1.30
C LEU A 27 -8.80 -19.29 -2.45
N LYS A 28 -9.75 -18.41 -2.77
CA LYS A 28 -10.81 -18.59 -3.78
C LYS A 28 -11.60 -19.88 -3.55
N VAL A 29 -12.11 -20.05 -2.33
CA VAL A 29 -12.89 -21.22 -1.91
C VAL A 29 -14.24 -20.80 -1.34
N ASP A 30 -15.29 -21.52 -1.75
CA ASP A 30 -16.65 -21.29 -1.23
C ASP A 30 -16.78 -21.79 0.21
N TYR A 31 -17.44 -21.00 1.05
CA TYR A 31 -17.70 -21.34 2.44
C TYR A 31 -19.07 -20.85 2.91
N GLN A 32 -19.54 -21.43 4.02
CA GLN A 32 -20.66 -20.94 4.81
C GLN A 32 -20.15 -20.58 6.20
N LEU A 33 -20.50 -19.38 6.67
CA LEU A 33 -20.11 -18.87 7.97
C LEU A 33 -21.25 -19.04 8.97
N HIS A 34 -20.93 -19.60 10.12
CA HIS A 34 -21.86 -19.84 11.23
C HIS A 34 -21.34 -19.18 12.48
N PHE A 35 -22.19 -18.37 13.11
CA PHE A 35 -21.90 -17.74 14.38
C PHE A 35 -22.47 -18.57 15.52
N ILE A 36 -21.62 -19.10 16.39
CA ILE A 36 -21.96 -19.97 17.53
C ILE A 36 -21.18 -19.55 18.78
N GLU A 37 -21.59 -19.98 19.97
CA GLU A 37 -20.76 -19.78 21.17
C GLU A 37 -19.54 -20.71 21.13
N THR A 38 -18.34 -20.13 20.94
CA THR A 38 -17.06 -20.85 20.85
C THR A 38 -15.89 -19.92 21.20
N ASP A 39 -14.73 -20.47 21.53
CA ASP A 39 -13.49 -19.73 21.82
C ASP A 39 -12.39 -19.98 20.76
N CYS A 40 -12.79 -20.47 19.58
CA CYS A 40 -11.91 -20.73 18.45
C CYS A 40 -12.61 -20.50 17.11
N TYR A 41 -11.83 -20.49 16.03
CA TYR A 41 -12.34 -20.61 14.67
C TYR A 41 -12.20 -22.06 14.22
N GLU A 42 -13.30 -22.68 13.81
CA GLU A 42 -13.31 -24.06 13.35
C GLU A 42 -13.75 -24.12 11.88
N ILE A 43 -12.88 -24.63 11.01
CA ILE A 43 -13.11 -24.79 9.57
C ILE A 43 -13.29 -26.28 9.30
N LYS A 44 -14.48 -26.72 8.90
CA LYS A 44 -14.82 -28.13 8.65
C LYS A 44 -15.06 -28.45 7.18
N PHE A 45 -14.65 -29.65 6.79
CA PHE A 45 -15.00 -30.27 5.52
C PHE A 45 -14.98 -31.81 5.65
N GLY A 46 -16.14 -32.45 5.45
CA GLY A 46 -16.30 -33.86 5.79
C GLY A 46 -16.03 -34.09 7.28
N GLU A 47 -15.26 -35.13 7.60
CA GLU A 47 -14.84 -35.47 8.97
C GLU A 47 -13.59 -34.69 9.44
N LYS A 48 -13.03 -33.82 8.59
CA LYS A 48 -11.78 -33.12 8.85
C LYS A 48 -12.00 -31.69 9.29
N SER A 49 -11.08 -31.18 10.10
CA SER A 49 -11.16 -29.82 10.65
C SER A 49 -9.81 -29.12 10.79
N ILE A 50 -9.85 -27.80 10.65
CA ILE A 50 -8.77 -26.89 11.05
C ILE A 50 -9.32 -26.02 12.18
N ILE A 51 -8.65 -26.04 13.33
CA ILE A 51 -8.97 -25.23 14.50
C ILE A 51 -7.88 -24.18 14.65
N LEU A 52 -8.27 -22.91 14.56
CA LEU A 52 -7.41 -21.75 14.82
C LEU A 52 -7.83 -21.10 16.13
N ALA A 53 -6.86 -20.66 16.93
CA ALA A 53 -7.16 -19.94 18.16
C ALA A 53 -7.91 -18.63 17.89
N ASP A 54 -8.93 -18.35 18.69
CA ASP A 54 -9.40 -16.99 18.91
C ASP A 54 -8.76 -16.52 20.21
N ASN A 55 -7.77 -15.66 20.12
CA ASN A 55 -6.99 -15.20 21.25
C ASN A 55 -6.89 -13.67 21.32
N PHE A 56 -7.85 -13.01 20.68
CA PHE A 56 -8.01 -11.56 20.71
C PHE A 56 -9.47 -11.18 20.92
N PHE A 57 -10.33 -11.43 19.92
CA PHE A 57 -11.72 -10.95 19.97
C PHE A 57 -12.51 -11.54 21.13
N LYS A 58 -12.25 -12.80 21.52
CA LYS A 58 -12.89 -13.41 22.71
C LYS A 58 -12.77 -12.59 24.00
N TYR A 59 -11.77 -11.70 24.11
CA TYR A 59 -11.56 -10.84 25.27
C TYR A 59 -12.28 -9.48 25.18
N TYR A 60 -12.84 -9.15 24.01
CA TYR A 60 -13.43 -7.84 23.70
C TYR A 60 -14.80 -7.98 23.04
N SER A 61 -15.76 -8.58 23.74
CA SER A 61 -17.07 -8.92 23.15
C SER A 61 -17.94 -7.73 22.76
N GLN A 62 -17.66 -6.53 23.29
CA GLN A 62 -18.38 -5.31 22.95
C GLN A 62 -17.80 -4.67 21.68
N PRO A 63 -18.65 -4.19 20.74
CA PRO A 63 -18.20 -3.48 19.55
C PRO A 63 -17.20 -2.37 19.88
N LEU A 64 -16.11 -2.31 19.11
CA LEU A 64 -15.04 -1.31 19.25
C LEU A 64 -14.25 -1.36 20.56
N ALA A 65 -14.57 -2.23 21.52
CA ALA A 65 -13.84 -2.32 22.78
C ALA A 65 -12.37 -2.74 22.59
N TYR A 66 -12.06 -3.35 21.45
CA TYR A 66 -10.70 -3.70 21.06
C TYR A 66 -9.87 -2.48 20.60
N LEU A 67 -10.48 -1.35 20.23
CA LEU A 67 -9.81 -0.13 19.73
C LEU A 67 -9.11 0.65 20.86
N SER A 68 -8.06 0.05 21.40
CA SER A 68 -7.21 0.67 22.41
C SER A 68 -5.77 0.26 22.20
N LYS A 69 -4.85 1.19 22.46
CA LYS A 69 -3.41 0.94 22.47
C LYS A 69 -3.00 -0.15 23.47
N ASN A 70 -3.78 -0.34 24.54
CA ASN A 70 -3.54 -1.41 25.52
C ASN A 70 -3.80 -2.82 24.96
N ASN A 71 -4.50 -2.91 23.84
CA ASN A 71 -4.86 -4.17 23.19
C ASN A 71 -3.92 -4.49 22.01
N PHE A 72 -2.85 -3.71 21.83
CA PHE A 72 -1.81 -4.01 20.85
C PHE A 72 -1.11 -5.32 21.21
N PRO A 73 -0.62 -6.09 20.22
CA PRO A 73 0.26 -7.22 20.46
C PRO A 73 1.48 -6.81 21.31
N VAL A 74 1.73 -7.55 22.39
CA VAL A 74 2.86 -7.27 23.31
C VAL A 74 3.98 -8.31 23.12
N ASP A 75 3.62 -9.60 23.12
CA ASP A 75 4.57 -10.70 23.05
C ASP A 75 4.68 -11.25 21.62
N ILE A 76 5.44 -10.52 20.78
CA ILE A 76 5.66 -10.93 19.39
C ILE A 76 6.61 -12.12 19.33
N CYS A 77 6.10 -13.27 18.87
CA CYS A 77 6.91 -14.47 18.66
C CYS A 77 7.26 -14.65 17.18
N PHE A 78 8.54 -14.83 16.89
CA PHE A 78 9.04 -15.22 15.56
C PHE A 78 9.30 -16.72 15.59
N SER A 79 8.50 -17.47 14.85
CA SER A 79 8.57 -18.94 14.85
C SER A 79 8.50 -19.48 13.42
N GLU A 80 8.53 -20.81 13.31
CA GLU A 80 8.45 -21.52 12.06
C GLU A 80 7.62 -22.78 12.23
N PHE A 81 6.55 -22.89 11.45
CA PHE A 81 5.69 -24.07 11.43
C PHE A 81 6.23 -25.11 10.44
N GLN A 82 6.31 -26.35 10.92
CA GLN A 82 6.72 -27.50 10.13
C GLN A 82 5.47 -28.22 9.62
N ILE A 83 5.19 -28.13 8.31
CA ILE A 83 3.98 -28.69 7.68
C ILE A 83 4.41 -29.53 6.48
N ALA A 84 4.16 -30.84 6.54
CA ALA A 84 4.54 -31.81 5.49
C ALA A 84 6.02 -31.69 5.03
N GLY A 85 6.94 -31.55 5.99
CA GLY A 85 8.38 -31.45 5.72
C GLY A 85 8.83 -30.13 5.08
N ARG A 86 7.97 -29.10 5.08
CA ARG A 86 8.29 -27.74 4.65
C ARG A 86 8.17 -26.77 5.82
N ASN A 87 9.01 -25.75 5.74
CA ASN A 87 9.10 -24.67 6.71
C ASN A 87 8.21 -23.50 6.30
N PHE A 88 7.32 -23.09 7.20
CA PHE A 88 6.47 -21.92 7.01
C PHE A 88 6.80 -20.88 8.09
N PRO A 89 7.45 -19.77 7.74
CA PRO A 89 7.79 -18.75 8.71
C PRO A 89 6.51 -18.06 9.19
N VAL A 90 6.41 -17.78 10.50
CA VAL A 90 5.24 -17.14 11.11
C VAL A 90 5.69 -16.06 12.09
N VAL A 91 4.99 -14.94 12.11
CA VAL A 91 5.07 -13.95 13.20
C VAL A 91 3.76 -14.06 13.97
N VAL A 92 3.79 -14.49 15.21
CA VAL A 92 2.60 -14.60 16.06
C VAL A 92 2.40 -13.27 16.76
N LEU A 93 1.31 -12.56 16.44
CA LEU A 93 0.93 -11.31 17.10
C LEU A 93 0.00 -11.58 18.29
N TYR A 94 -0.94 -12.50 18.12
CA TYR A 94 -1.87 -12.95 19.15
C TYR A 94 -1.88 -14.48 19.21
N GLY A 95 -1.95 -15.05 20.41
CA GLY A 95 -1.91 -16.50 20.63
C GLY A 95 -0.51 -17.03 20.89
N LYS A 96 -0.26 -18.28 20.50
CA LYS A 96 1.02 -18.99 20.69
C LYS A 96 1.45 -19.65 19.39
N ASP A 97 2.71 -20.06 19.30
CA ASP A 97 3.26 -20.78 18.14
C ASP A 97 3.06 -22.31 18.20
N GLY A 98 2.09 -22.78 18.99
CA GLY A 98 1.72 -24.19 19.05
C GLY A 98 1.05 -24.66 17.75
N LEU A 99 1.50 -25.79 17.22
CA LEU A 99 0.90 -26.45 16.06
C LEU A 99 0.81 -27.96 16.28
N CYS A 100 -0.39 -28.52 16.18
CA CYS A 100 -0.64 -29.95 16.25
C CYS A 100 -1.29 -30.42 14.93
N LEU A 101 -0.69 -31.46 14.32
CA LEU A 101 -1.12 -32.01 13.04
C LEU A 101 -1.44 -33.50 13.22
N THR A 102 -2.63 -33.90 12.77
CA THR A 102 -3.08 -35.30 12.70
C THR A 102 -3.67 -35.58 11.31
N GLU A 103 -4.12 -36.79 11.04
CA GLU A 103 -4.69 -37.16 9.72
C GLU A 103 -5.98 -36.41 9.39
N ASP A 104 -6.78 -36.07 10.41
CA ASP A 104 -8.11 -35.45 10.27
C ASP A 104 -8.22 -34.06 10.92
N LEU A 105 -7.28 -33.67 11.77
CA LEU A 105 -7.32 -32.41 12.50
C LEU A 105 -5.99 -31.66 12.42
N VAL A 106 -6.09 -30.36 12.15
CA VAL A 106 -5.04 -29.37 12.40
C VAL A 106 -5.48 -28.45 13.51
N ARG A 107 -4.65 -28.25 14.54
CA ARG A 107 -4.87 -27.24 15.58
C ARG A 107 -3.68 -26.26 15.62
N CYS A 108 -3.95 -24.98 15.39
CA CYS A 108 -2.98 -23.90 15.46
C CYS A 108 -3.35 -22.95 16.60
N GLU A 109 -2.42 -22.75 17.54
CA GLU A 109 -2.62 -21.89 18.72
C GLU A 109 -2.39 -20.40 18.43
N SER A 110 -2.02 -20.06 17.18
CA SER A 110 -1.84 -18.69 16.71
C SER A 110 -3.16 -18.16 16.19
N ASP A 111 -3.54 -16.95 16.62
CA ASP A 111 -4.73 -16.27 16.11
C ASP A 111 -4.38 -15.52 14.83
N LEU A 112 -4.37 -16.27 13.73
CA LEU A 112 -4.01 -15.78 12.39
C LEU A 112 -5.02 -14.73 11.89
N PHE A 113 -6.30 -14.86 12.24
CA PHE A 113 -7.34 -13.92 11.79
C PHE A 113 -7.26 -12.60 12.54
N ALA A 114 -7.14 -12.58 13.87
CA ALA A 114 -6.95 -11.32 14.59
C ALA A 114 -5.64 -10.62 14.21
N SER A 115 -4.57 -11.40 14.03
CA SER A 115 -3.27 -10.88 13.57
C SER A 115 -3.38 -10.22 12.19
N ALA A 116 -4.08 -10.86 11.25
CA ALA A 116 -4.32 -10.30 9.92
C ALA A 116 -5.26 -9.09 9.96
N PHE A 117 -6.33 -9.14 10.76
CA PHE A 117 -7.25 -8.02 10.97
C PHE A 117 -6.51 -6.78 11.47
N PHE A 118 -5.63 -6.93 12.47
CA PHE A 118 -4.77 -5.87 12.99
C PHE A 118 -3.92 -5.23 11.88
N MET A 119 -3.31 -6.06 11.03
CA MET A 119 -2.44 -5.60 9.96
C MET A 119 -3.18 -4.92 8.81
N LEU A 120 -4.34 -5.45 8.39
CA LEU A 120 -5.06 -4.99 7.20
C LEU A 120 -5.97 -3.79 7.46
N SER A 121 -6.66 -3.76 8.60
CA SER A 121 -7.58 -2.66 8.95
C SER A 121 -6.86 -1.39 9.38
N ARG A 122 -5.58 -1.50 9.75
CA ARG A 122 -4.73 -0.40 10.26
C ARG A 122 -5.30 0.31 11.48
N TRP A 123 -6.18 -0.34 12.26
CA TRP A 123 -6.75 0.26 13.47
C TRP A 123 -5.67 0.66 14.49
N GLU A 124 -4.47 0.05 14.44
CA GLU A 124 -3.33 0.49 15.25
C GLU A 124 -3.00 1.98 15.07
N GLU A 125 -3.12 2.49 13.84
CA GLU A 125 -2.76 3.86 13.51
C GLU A 125 -3.78 4.88 14.03
N HIS A 126 -5.02 4.45 14.23
CA HIS A 126 -6.06 5.23 14.90
C HIS A 126 -5.74 5.45 16.38
N CYS A 127 -5.21 4.42 17.03
CA CYS A 127 -4.86 4.46 18.45
C CYS A 127 -3.47 5.08 18.73
N ILE A 128 -2.68 5.40 17.69
CA ILE A 128 -1.38 6.06 17.82
C ILE A 128 -1.55 7.58 17.63
N GLU A 129 -1.38 8.31 18.74
CA GLU A 129 -1.41 9.78 18.75
C GLU A 129 -0.16 10.41 18.12
N ALA A 130 1.00 9.75 18.25
CA ALA A 130 2.27 10.28 17.75
C ALA A 130 2.23 10.47 16.23
N LYS A 131 2.48 11.70 15.79
CA LYS A 131 2.53 12.06 14.38
C LYS A 131 3.96 12.36 13.94
N ASP A 132 4.27 12.06 12.68
CA ASP A 132 5.53 12.46 12.07
C ASP A 132 5.48 13.93 11.57
N ALA A 133 6.54 14.34 10.86
CA ALA A 133 6.67 15.69 10.32
C ALA A 133 5.61 16.06 9.26
N TYR A 134 4.81 15.10 8.80
CA TYR A 134 3.78 15.27 7.78
C TYR A 134 2.36 15.17 8.36
N GLY A 135 2.22 14.95 9.67
CA GLY A 135 0.93 14.81 10.33
C GLY A 135 0.32 13.41 10.21
N THR A 136 1.01 12.47 9.55
CA THR A 136 0.66 11.04 9.52
C THR A 136 1.09 10.33 10.80
N CYS A 137 0.54 9.15 11.06
CA CYS A 137 1.02 8.29 12.15
C CYS A 137 2.53 8.08 12.03
N ASP A 138 3.29 8.31 13.10
CA ASP A 138 4.74 8.07 13.11
C ASP A 138 5.03 6.59 12.85
N GLU A 139 5.67 6.31 11.71
CA GLU A 139 5.95 4.94 11.29
C GLU A 139 6.83 4.18 12.27
N ASN A 140 7.62 4.86 13.10
CA ASN A 140 8.44 4.22 14.13
C ASN A 140 7.61 3.70 15.31
N GLN A 141 6.34 4.10 15.40
CA GLN A 141 5.41 3.60 16.41
C GLN A 141 4.68 2.33 15.99
N LEU A 142 4.65 2.03 14.68
CA LEU A 142 3.96 0.86 14.12
C LEU A 142 4.62 -0.43 14.61
N LEU A 143 3.81 -1.43 14.92
CA LEU A 143 4.28 -2.70 15.48
C LEU A 143 5.31 -3.38 14.55
N SER A 144 5.01 -3.40 13.26
CA SER A 144 5.87 -4.00 12.23
C SER A 144 7.25 -3.37 12.13
N VAL A 145 7.37 -2.10 12.51
CA VAL A 145 8.63 -1.35 12.48
C VAL A 145 9.38 -1.58 13.79
N LYS A 146 8.70 -1.44 14.94
CA LYS A 146 9.30 -1.70 16.27
C LYS A 146 9.93 -3.08 16.36
N HIS A 147 9.26 -4.09 15.80
CA HIS A 147 9.72 -5.48 15.79
C HIS A 147 10.41 -5.88 14.48
N SER A 148 10.74 -4.93 13.60
CA SER A 148 11.54 -5.15 12.38
C SER A 148 11.02 -6.19 11.40
N PHE A 149 9.70 -6.44 11.36
CA PHE A 149 9.06 -7.35 10.41
C PHE A 149 8.36 -6.66 9.23
N PHE A 150 8.44 -5.33 9.11
CA PHE A 150 7.85 -4.55 8.01
C PHE A 150 8.33 -4.94 6.59
N LYS A 151 9.37 -5.78 6.48
CA LYS A 151 9.84 -6.37 5.21
C LYS A 151 9.16 -7.69 4.86
N ARG A 152 8.25 -8.19 5.70
CA ARG A 152 7.52 -9.44 5.51
C ARG A 152 6.04 -9.16 5.22
N PRO A 153 5.47 -9.75 4.16
CA PRO A 153 4.04 -9.73 3.94
C PRO A 153 3.37 -10.80 4.82
N ILE A 154 3.38 -10.61 6.15
CA ILE A 154 2.95 -11.64 7.12
C ILE A 154 1.52 -12.14 6.91
N VAL A 155 0.62 -11.31 6.36
CA VAL A 155 -0.74 -11.72 6.01
C VAL A 155 -0.71 -12.76 4.88
N ASN A 156 0.14 -12.55 3.86
CA ASN A 156 0.35 -13.55 2.83
C ASN A 156 1.00 -14.83 3.39
N GLU A 157 1.91 -14.71 4.36
CA GLU A 157 2.48 -15.88 5.05
C GLU A 157 1.38 -16.70 5.76
N TYR A 158 0.43 -16.04 6.43
CA TYR A 158 -0.71 -16.72 7.07
C TYR A 158 -1.63 -17.42 6.06
N VAL A 159 -1.87 -16.80 4.91
CA VAL A 159 -2.64 -17.43 3.81
C VAL A 159 -1.94 -18.70 3.33
N GLU A 160 -0.61 -18.69 3.16
CA GLU A 160 0.14 -19.88 2.75
C GLU A 160 0.15 -20.97 3.83
N ILE A 161 0.18 -20.61 5.11
CA ILE A 161 0.03 -21.56 6.22
C ILE A 161 -1.33 -22.25 6.17
N ILE A 162 -2.42 -21.50 6.01
CA ILE A 162 -3.78 -22.07 5.90
C ILE A 162 -3.92 -22.92 4.62
N ARG A 163 -3.33 -22.48 3.51
CA ARG A 163 -3.27 -23.28 2.27
C ARG A 163 -2.55 -24.61 2.52
N ALA A 164 -1.45 -24.61 3.25
CA ALA A 164 -0.72 -25.82 3.61
C ALA A 164 -1.56 -26.75 4.50
N PHE A 165 -2.35 -26.21 5.45
CA PHE A 165 -3.29 -27.00 6.25
C PHE A 165 -4.34 -27.71 5.38
N PHE A 166 -4.90 -27.02 4.38
CA PHE A 166 -5.81 -27.66 3.42
C PHE A 166 -5.14 -28.78 2.64
N VAL A 167 -3.92 -28.57 2.15
CA VAL A 167 -3.18 -29.58 1.37
C VAL A 167 -2.94 -30.84 2.20
N ILE A 168 -2.48 -30.73 3.45
CA ILE A 168 -2.19 -31.92 4.27
C ILE A 168 -3.44 -32.68 4.69
N LEU A 169 -4.56 -32.01 4.85
CA LEU A 169 -5.83 -32.65 5.14
C LEU A 169 -6.52 -33.19 3.87
N GLY A 170 -5.97 -32.94 2.68
CA GLY A 170 -6.49 -33.43 1.41
C GLY A 170 -7.68 -32.63 0.86
N TYR A 171 -7.86 -31.38 1.31
CA TYR A 171 -8.83 -30.48 0.71
C TYR A 171 -8.27 -29.91 -0.61
N PRO A 172 -9.02 -29.97 -1.72
CA PRO A 172 -8.56 -29.45 -3.01
C PRO A 172 -8.64 -27.92 -3.03
N VAL A 173 -7.64 -27.27 -2.46
CA VAL A 173 -7.41 -25.83 -2.65
C VAL A 173 -6.65 -25.64 -3.96
N SER A 174 -7.08 -24.69 -4.79
CA SER A 174 -6.41 -24.44 -6.07
C SER A 174 -4.95 -24.03 -5.86
N ASP A 175 -4.05 -24.55 -6.68
CA ASP A 175 -2.75 -23.91 -6.87
C ASP A 175 -3.01 -22.59 -7.59
N ASP A 176 -3.09 -21.51 -6.80
CA ASP A 176 -3.29 -20.18 -7.35
C ASP A 176 -2.12 -19.83 -8.27
N ASN A 177 -2.35 -19.98 -9.58
CA ASN A 177 -1.40 -19.65 -10.65
C ASN A 177 -1.43 -18.15 -10.97
N ARG A 178 -1.96 -17.32 -10.06
CA ARG A 178 -1.90 -15.86 -10.15
C ARG A 178 -0.49 -15.41 -10.48
N LYS A 179 -0.40 -14.71 -11.61
CA LYS A 179 0.81 -14.01 -12.01
C LYS A 179 0.82 -12.65 -11.32
N SER A 180 1.97 -12.28 -10.77
CA SER A 180 2.16 -10.94 -10.23
C SER A 180 1.85 -9.88 -11.29
N GLN A 181 0.99 -8.93 -10.94
CA GLN A 181 0.76 -7.73 -11.76
C GLN A 181 1.72 -6.63 -11.30
N THR A 182 2.32 -5.94 -12.26
CA THR A 182 3.12 -4.74 -11.97
C THR A 182 2.22 -3.52 -12.09
N TYR A 183 2.19 -2.70 -11.04
CA TYR A 183 1.53 -1.39 -11.01
C TYR A 183 2.61 -0.30 -10.93
N LEU A 184 2.69 0.53 -11.96
CA LEU A 184 3.53 1.72 -11.97
C LEU A 184 2.65 2.91 -11.62
N THR A 185 2.66 3.29 -10.35
CA THR A 185 1.86 4.42 -9.88
C THR A 185 2.70 5.68 -9.72
N TYR A 186 2.12 6.81 -10.10
CA TYR A 186 2.84 8.08 -10.18
C TYR A 186 2.10 9.20 -9.48
N ASP A 187 2.79 9.88 -8.56
CA ASP A 187 2.27 11.08 -7.93
C ASP A 187 2.71 12.30 -8.74
N VAL A 188 1.74 13.00 -9.31
CA VAL A 188 1.96 14.22 -10.09
C VAL A 188 1.87 15.42 -9.15
N ASP A 189 2.88 15.53 -8.29
CA ASP A 189 3.01 16.58 -7.28
C ASP A 189 3.24 17.97 -7.86
N ASP A 190 3.92 18.04 -9.02
CA ASP A 190 4.31 19.31 -9.60
C ASP A 190 4.53 19.18 -11.11
N LEU A 191 4.26 20.26 -11.84
CA LEU A 191 4.30 20.33 -13.29
C LEU A 191 4.88 21.68 -13.75
N PHE A 192 5.14 21.77 -15.05
CA PHE A 192 5.44 23.02 -15.74
C PHE A 192 6.68 23.75 -15.18
N PHE A 193 7.80 23.03 -14.99
CA PHE A 193 9.04 23.58 -14.46
C PHE A 193 9.77 24.44 -15.50
N THR A 194 9.21 25.63 -15.71
CA THR A 194 9.58 26.54 -16.79
C THR A 194 9.76 27.98 -16.26
N GLY A 195 10.32 28.84 -17.10
CA GLY A 195 10.44 30.29 -16.84
C GLY A 195 11.02 30.65 -15.47
N LEU A 196 10.33 31.54 -14.75
CA LEU A 196 10.80 32.11 -13.48
C LEU A 196 10.96 31.05 -12.37
N LYS A 197 10.10 30.02 -12.34
CA LYS A 197 10.17 28.92 -11.36
C LYS A 197 11.49 28.17 -11.48
N LYS A 198 11.86 27.81 -12.71
CA LYS A 198 13.13 27.13 -13.04
C LYS A 198 14.34 28.00 -12.70
N TRP A 199 14.33 29.28 -13.07
CA TRP A 199 15.42 30.21 -12.77
C TRP A 199 15.62 30.46 -11.27
N LYS A 200 14.55 30.67 -10.50
CA LYS A 200 14.62 30.82 -9.05
C LYS A 200 15.23 29.60 -8.37
N TYR A 201 14.80 28.39 -8.76
CA TYR A 201 15.38 27.15 -8.25
C TYR A 201 16.87 27.03 -8.59
N PHE A 202 17.25 27.34 -9.84
CA PHE A 202 18.62 27.27 -10.31
C PHE A 202 19.56 28.21 -9.53
N ILE A 203 19.20 29.49 -9.40
CA ILE A 203 19.99 30.48 -8.66
C ILE A 203 20.15 30.07 -7.19
N ARG A 204 19.06 29.65 -6.55
CA ARG A 204 19.08 29.21 -5.15
C ARG A 204 19.98 27.99 -4.95
N THR A 205 19.92 27.01 -5.86
CA THR A 205 20.73 25.79 -5.74
C THR A 205 22.21 26.05 -5.99
N LEU A 206 22.56 26.90 -6.96
CA LEU A 206 23.95 27.35 -7.17
C LEU A 206 24.50 28.11 -5.96
N GLY A 207 23.73 29.06 -5.41
CA GLY A 207 24.12 29.76 -4.18
C GLY A 207 24.34 28.80 -3.02
N GLY A 208 23.51 27.76 -2.89
CA GLY A 208 23.69 26.69 -1.93
C GLY A 208 24.97 25.87 -2.14
N ASP A 209 25.36 25.59 -3.40
CA ASP A 209 26.58 24.86 -3.73
C ASP A 209 27.85 25.63 -3.30
N VAL A 210 27.83 26.97 -3.44
CA VAL A 210 28.96 27.83 -3.05
C VAL A 210 28.98 28.12 -1.55
N ILE A 211 27.85 28.56 -0.98
CA ILE A 211 27.79 29.09 0.38
C ILE A 211 27.71 27.95 1.41
N ARG A 212 26.83 26.97 1.19
CA ARG A 212 26.57 25.88 2.15
C ARG A 212 27.48 24.69 1.92
N ARG A 213 27.53 24.18 0.68
CA ARG A 213 28.29 22.96 0.34
C ARG A 213 29.76 23.22 0.07
N LYS A 214 30.14 24.48 -0.19
CA LYS A 214 31.52 24.91 -0.50
C LYS A 214 32.18 24.04 -1.58
N SER A 215 31.41 23.66 -2.61
CA SER A 215 31.86 22.72 -3.64
C SER A 215 31.78 23.33 -5.05
N LEU A 216 32.92 23.80 -5.55
CA LEU A 216 33.04 24.32 -6.92
C LEU A 216 32.76 23.22 -7.97
N LYS A 217 33.15 21.98 -7.67
CA LYS A 217 32.83 20.82 -8.53
C LYS A 217 31.31 20.64 -8.70
N MET A 218 30.55 20.73 -7.61
CA MET A 218 29.08 20.62 -7.69
C MET A 218 28.47 21.80 -8.46
N PHE A 219 28.96 23.01 -8.18
CA PHE A 219 28.54 24.22 -8.88
C PHE A 219 28.70 24.08 -10.40
N LEU A 220 29.90 23.69 -10.88
CA LEU A 220 30.18 23.51 -12.31
C LEU A 220 29.32 22.40 -12.93
N ARG A 221 29.15 21.26 -12.23
CA ARG A 221 28.27 20.18 -12.71
C ARG A 221 26.81 20.62 -12.83
N ARG A 222 26.32 21.44 -11.91
CA ARG A 222 24.94 21.94 -11.93
C ARG A 222 24.74 22.96 -13.05
N ILE A 223 25.72 23.84 -13.30
CA ILE A 223 25.72 24.72 -14.49
C ILE A 223 25.65 23.90 -15.76
N HIS A 224 26.55 22.92 -15.92
CA HIS A 224 26.57 22.06 -17.10
C HIS A 224 25.22 21.34 -17.28
N PHE A 225 24.67 20.75 -16.23
CA PHE A 225 23.36 20.11 -16.26
C PHE A 225 22.25 21.07 -16.71
N PHE A 226 22.23 22.30 -16.19
CA PHE A 226 21.24 23.30 -16.57
C PHE A 226 21.36 23.70 -18.04
N LEU A 227 22.59 23.91 -18.53
CA LEU A 227 22.85 24.23 -19.93
C LEU A 227 22.40 23.10 -20.87
N CYS A 228 22.70 21.84 -20.53
CA CYS A 228 22.25 20.67 -21.30
C CYS A 228 20.72 20.50 -21.31
N ASN A 229 20.01 21.08 -20.34
CA ASN A 229 18.55 21.01 -20.23
C ASN A 229 17.88 22.37 -20.44
N LEU A 230 18.54 23.31 -21.10
CA LEU A 230 17.94 24.58 -21.47
C LEU A 230 16.76 24.33 -22.42
N GLY A 231 15.67 25.08 -22.24
CA GLY A 231 14.43 24.88 -23.01
C GLY A 231 13.59 23.64 -22.65
N ARG A 232 14.15 22.65 -21.94
CA ARG A 232 13.40 21.46 -21.49
C ARG A 232 12.65 21.69 -20.18
N ASP A 233 11.43 21.14 -20.08
CA ASP A 233 10.70 21.01 -18.82
C ASP A 233 11.15 19.73 -18.11
N LEU A 234 11.74 19.88 -16.93
CA LEU A 234 12.22 18.74 -16.15
C LEU A 234 11.07 18.02 -15.43
N TYR A 235 9.89 18.61 -15.34
CA TYR A 235 8.70 18.01 -14.72
C TYR A 235 7.74 17.41 -15.77
N ASP A 236 8.18 17.23 -17.02
CA ASP A 236 7.47 16.50 -18.08
C ASP A 236 8.20 15.18 -18.43
N PRO A 237 8.29 14.19 -17.51
CA PRO A 237 8.90 12.90 -17.79
C PRO A 237 7.97 11.94 -18.54
N PHE A 238 6.74 12.35 -18.87
CA PHE A 238 5.65 11.44 -19.21
C PHE A 238 5.97 10.57 -20.44
N GLU A 239 6.61 11.13 -21.47
CA GLU A 239 7.01 10.36 -22.65
C GLU A 239 7.93 9.18 -22.30
N GLU A 240 8.89 9.40 -21.40
CA GLU A 240 9.79 8.34 -20.93
C GLU A 240 9.05 7.31 -20.06
N LEU A 241 8.12 7.77 -19.22
CA LEU A 241 7.32 6.89 -18.36
C LEU A 241 6.38 5.98 -19.16
N LEU A 242 5.82 6.48 -20.26
CA LEU A 242 4.95 5.71 -21.16
C LEU A 242 5.70 4.56 -21.88
N GLN A 243 7.03 4.64 -21.97
CA GLN A 243 7.85 3.65 -22.68
C GLN A 243 8.39 2.53 -21.78
N LEU A 244 8.14 2.56 -20.46
CA LEU A 244 8.79 1.65 -19.50
C LEU A 244 8.34 0.20 -19.64
N ASN A 245 7.06 -0.07 -19.44
CA ASN A 245 6.56 -1.45 -19.43
C ASN A 245 5.13 -1.49 -19.97
N PRO A 246 4.94 -1.90 -21.24
CA PRO A 246 3.62 -1.97 -21.86
C PRO A 246 2.65 -2.97 -21.20
N ARG A 247 3.14 -3.88 -20.34
CA ARG A 247 2.30 -4.84 -19.60
C ARG A 247 1.93 -4.34 -18.20
N ALA A 248 2.58 -3.29 -17.72
CA ALA A 248 2.31 -2.75 -16.40
C ALA A 248 1.04 -1.91 -16.43
N TYR A 249 0.30 -1.93 -15.32
CA TYR A 249 -0.81 -1.02 -15.10
C TYR A 249 -0.24 0.33 -14.66
N ALA A 250 -0.34 1.35 -15.51
CA ALA A 250 0.20 2.68 -15.25
C ALA A 250 -0.91 3.61 -14.75
N LEU A 251 -0.78 4.12 -13.52
CA LEU A 251 -1.78 4.98 -12.87
C LEU A 251 -1.15 6.28 -12.41
N PHE A 252 -1.65 7.41 -12.90
CA PHE A 252 -1.15 8.75 -12.56
C PHE A 252 -2.14 9.48 -11.66
N PHE A 253 -1.72 9.79 -10.44
CA PHE A 253 -2.51 10.56 -9.48
C PHE A 253 -2.24 12.06 -9.64
N PHE A 254 -3.26 12.82 -10.02
CA PHE A 254 -3.16 14.27 -10.22
C PHE A 254 -3.82 15.05 -9.09
N LYS A 255 -3.14 16.10 -8.62
CA LYS A 255 -3.73 17.08 -7.70
C LYS A 255 -4.81 17.86 -8.45
N ALA A 256 -5.99 17.98 -7.86
CA ALA A 256 -7.13 18.68 -8.47
C ALA A 256 -7.43 20.04 -7.84
N GLN A 257 -6.38 20.69 -7.36
CA GLN A 257 -6.44 22.00 -6.72
C GLN A 257 -6.27 23.13 -7.75
N VAL A 258 -6.75 24.32 -7.42
CA VAL A 258 -6.57 25.53 -8.22
C VAL A 258 -5.59 26.50 -7.56
N ARG A 259 -5.03 27.42 -8.33
CA ARG A 259 -4.02 28.36 -7.84
C ARG A 259 -4.54 29.17 -6.66
N GLY A 260 -3.77 29.16 -5.56
CA GLY A 260 -4.09 29.89 -4.33
C GLY A 260 -4.69 29.00 -3.24
N GLU A 261 -5.14 27.79 -3.58
CA GLU A 261 -5.49 26.78 -2.58
C GLU A 261 -4.24 26.24 -1.88
N PHE A 262 -4.40 25.84 -0.61
CA PHE A 262 -3.31 25.30 0.20
C PHE A 262 -2.74 24.03 -0.43
N GLY A 263 -1.42 23.97 -0.61
CA GLY A 263 -0.76 22.81 -1.21
C GLY A 263 -0.76 22.79 -2.75
N ALA A 264 -1.44 23.73 -3.43
CA ALA A 264 -1.45 23.78 -4.89
C ALA A 264 -0.08 24.16 -5.47
N THR A 265 0.43 23.31 -6.36
CA THR A 265 1.75 23.45 -7.02
C THR A 265 1.62 23.77 -8.52
N TYR A 266 0.50 23.39 -9.10
CA TYR A 266 -0.03 23.78 -10.41
C TYR A 266 -1.54 23.97 -10.29
N ASP A 267 -2.15 24.51 -11.34
CA ASP A 267 -3.59 24.69 -11.42
C ASP A 267 -4.18 23.58 -12.29
N ILE A 268 -5.11 22.79 -11.76
CA ILE A 268 -5.76 21.71 -12.51
C ILE A 268 -6.55 22.23 -13.72
N SER A 269 -6.93 23.52 -13.75
CA SER A 269 -7.61 24.14 -14.90
C SER A 269 -6.66 24.61 -16.01
N ASP A 270 -5.34 24.44 -15.85
CA ASP A 270 -4.36 24.85 -16.85
C ASP A 270 -4.59 24.12 -18.19
N LYS A 271 -4.75 24.88 -19.27
CA LYS A 271 -5.05 24.35 -20.61
C LYS A 271 -4.00 23.38 -21.13
N ARG A 272 -2.76 23.44 -20.62
CA ARG A 272 -1.66 22.52 -20.97
C ARG A 272 -1.88 21.11 -20.43
N LEU A 273 -2.74 20.92 -19.44
CA LEU A 273 -3.09 19.59 -18.93
C LEU A 273 -3.98 18.79 -19.90
N LYS A 274 -4.84 19.46 -20.68
CA LYS A 274 -5.70 18.78 -21.67
C LYS A 274 -4.93 17.88 -22.65
N PRO A 275 -3.88 18.36 -23.36
CA PRO A 275 -3.09 17.49 -24.22
C PRO A 275 -2.31 16.42 -23.44
N LEU A 276 -1.90 16.69 -22.20
CA LEU A 276 -1.26 15.68 -21.34
C LEU A 276 -2.23 14.53 -21.02
N PHE A 277 -3.45 14.85 -20.56
CA PHE A 277 -4.47 13.84 -20.29
C PHE A 277 -4.85 13.06 -21.54
N ALA A 278 -5.02 13.73 -22.68
CA ALA A 278 -5.28 13.06 -23.95
C ALA A 278 -4.15 12.07 -24.32
N ARG A 279 -2.89 12.47 -24.14
CA ARG A 279 -1.73 11.60 -24.37
C ARG A 279 -1.71 10.39 -23.45
N LEU A 280 -1.90 10.58 -22.14
CA LEU A 280 -1.95 9.48 -21.16
C LEU A 280 -3.08 8.48 -21.50
N LYS A 281 -4.29 8.98 -21.77
CA LYS A 281 -5.43 8.14 -22.17
C LYS A 281 -5.16 7.38 -23.46
N SER A 282 -4.58 8.03 -24.47
CA SER A 282 -4.25 7.37 -25.75
C SER A 282 -3.21 6.26 -25.62
N ALA A 283 -2.38 6.32 -24.57
CA ALA A 283 -1.40 5.29 -24.23
C ALA A 283 -1.97 4.20 -23.30
N GLY A 284 -3.28 4.21 -22.99
CA GLY A 284 -3.91 3.24 -22.10
C GLY A 284 -3.56 3.42 -20.62
N CYS A 285 -3.09 4.60 -20.22
CA CYS A 285 -2.82 4.90 -18.80
C CYS A 285 -4.08 5.35 -18.08
N HIS A 286 -4.11 5.07 -16.78
CA HIS A 286 -5.19 5.39 -15.87
C HIS A 286 -4.93 6.71 -15.15
N ILE A 287 -6.00 7.43 -14.82
CA ILE A 287 -5.95 8.74 -14.16
C ILE A 287 -6.67 8.65 -12.82
N GLY A 288 -5.90 8.84 -11.76
CA GLY A 288 -6.38 8.87 -10.38
C GLY A 288 -6.38 10.27 -9.78
N LEU A 289 -7.11 10.42 -8.69
CA LEU A 289 -7.11 11.61 -7.86
C LEU A 289 -5.95 11.57 -6.85
N HIS A 290 -5.12 12.61 -6.86
CA HIS A 290 -4.20 12.89 -5.77
C HIS A 290 -4.84 13.87 -4.78
N SER A 291 -5.72 13.36 -3.93
CA SER A 291 -6.51 14.16 -2.99
C SER A 291 -5.60 15.01 -2.11
N SER A 292 -5.95 16.27 -1.93
CA SER A 292 -5.11 17.22 -1.19
C SER A 292 -4.93 16.85 0.28
N GLU A 293 -3.97 17.54 0.91
CA GLU A 293 -3.66 17.45 2.33
C GLU A 293 -4.82 17.83 3.26
N ILE A 294 -5.91 18.40 2.72
CA ILE A 294 -7.12 18.77 3.47
C ILE A 294 -8.29 17.85 3.10
N ALA A 295 -8.32 17.31 1.88
CA ALA A 295 -9.42 16.48 1.41
C ALA A 295 -9.58 15.16 2.20
N TYR A 296 -8.50 14.63 2.80
CA TYR A 296 -8.52 13.38 3.55
C TYR A 296 -9.51 13.36 4.73
N ASN A 297 -9.90 14.53 5.25
CA ASN A 297 -10.90 14.67 6.32
C ASN A 297 -11.95 15.76 6.02
N ASN A 298 -12.08 16.18 4.77
CA ASN A 298 -13.03 17.21 4.33
C ASN A 298 -13.75 16.76 3.05
N ARG A 299 -14.99 16.28 3.21
CA ARG A 299 -15.83 15.78 2.10
C ARG A 299 -16.11 16.84 1.04
N GLU A 300 -16.42 18.07 1.45
CA GLU A 300 -16.70 19.15 0.50
C GLU A 300 -15.48 19.46 -0.37
N GLN A 301 -14.29 19.47 0.23
CA GLN A 301 -13.05 19.66 -0.52
C GLN A 301 -12.78 18.48 -1.47
N LEU A 302 -13.01 17.24 -1.02
CA LEU A 302 -12.87 16.04 -1.84
C LEU A 302 -13.81 16.07 -3.06
N ASP A 303 -15.10 16.38 -2.86
CA ASP A 303 -16.11 16.44 -3.93
C ASP A 303 -15.73 17.50 -5.00
N ARG A 304 -15.22 18.65 -4.57
CA ARG A 304 -14.71 19.71 -5.47
C ARG A 304 -13.52 19.20 -6.27
N GLU A 305 -12.58 18.52 -5.64
CA GLU A 305 -11.37 17.98 -6.28
C GLU A 305 -11.73 16.89 -7.30
N ILE A 306 -12.62 15.96 -6.95
CA ILE A 306 -13.17 14.95 -7.86
C ILE A 306 -13.79 15.62 -9.09
N SER A 307 -14.68 16.58 -8.87
CA SER A 307 -15.39 17.29 -9.94
C SER A 307 -14.42 18.02 -10.89
N ARG A 308 -13.40 18.69 -10.34
CA ARG A 308 -12.38 19.40 -11.13
C ARG A 308 -11.51 18.47 -11.94
N LEU A 309 -11.13 17.32 -11.38
CA LEU A 309 -10.33 16.33 -12.11
C LEU A 309 -11.14 15.76 -13.28
N LYS A 310 -12.38 15.32 -13.03
CA LYS A 310 -13.30 14.83 -14.07
C LYS A 310 -13.45 15.86 -15.20
N GLN A 311 -13.70 17.12 -14.85
CA GLN A 311 -13.83 18.20 -15.82
C GLN A 311 -12.54 18.46 -16.63
N SER A 312 -11.38 18.54 -15.96
CA SER A 312 -10.12 18.91 -16.62
C SER A 312 -9.58 17.78 -17.51
N ALA A 313 -9.68 16.54 -17.03
CA ALA A 313 -9.24 15.35 -17.76
C ALA A 313 -10.29 14.87 -18.79
N GLY A 314 -11.52 15.37 -18.73
CA GLY A 314 -12.63 14.91 -19.57
C GLY A 314 -12.88 13.43 -19.33
N LEU A 315 -13.20 13.09 -18.08
CA LEU A 315 -13.43 11.73 -17.58
C LEU A 315 -14.82 11.65 -16.95
N ASP A 316 -15.48 10.52 -17.15
CA ASP A 316 -16.70 10.18 -16.42
C ASP A 316 -16.34 9.56 -15.05
N ASP A 317 -15.29 8.73 -15.01
CA ASP A 317 -14.82 8.01 -13.82
C ASP A 317 -13.36 8.32 -13.49
N ILE A 318 -12.99 8.14 -12.22
CA ILE A 318 -11.61 8.28 -11.72
C ILE A 318 -11.11 6.88 -11.33
N ASP A 319 -9.97 6.46 -11.87
CA ASP A 319 -9.47 5.08 -11.73
C ASP A 319 -8.97 4.72 -10.33
N GLY A 320 -8.76 5.71 -9.46
CA GLY A 320 -8.38 5.48 -8.07
C GLY A 320 -8.01 6.76 -7.31
N ASN A 321 -7.80 6.62 -6.01
CA ASN A 321 -7.36 7.68 -5.12
C ASN A 321 -5.97 7.41 -4.54
N ARG A 322 -5.22 8.49 -4.29
CA ARG A 322 -4.11 8.51 -3.35
C ARG A 322 -4.12 9.82 -2.61
N ASN A 323 -4.26 9.77 -1.29
CA ASN A 323 -4.19 10.98 -0.48
C ASN A 323 -2.75 11.49 -0.41
N HIS A 324 -2.58 12.79 -0.64
CA HIS A 324 -1.29 13.46 -0.56
C HIS A 324 -0.71 13.34 0.86
N MET A 325 0.60 13.17 0.94
CA MET A 325 1.30 12.81 2.19
C MET A 325 0.81 11.53 2.87
N LEU A 326 0.10 10.63 2.17
CA LEU A 326 -0.46 9.39 2.74
C LEU A 326 -1.36 9.60 3.97
N LEU A 327 -1.93 10.81 4.11
CA LEU A 327 -2.91 11.13 5.15
C LEU A 327 -4.20 10.35 4.87
N TYR A 328 -4.89 9.88 5.89
CA TYR A 328 -6.22 9.30 5.68
C TYR A 328 -7.08 9.42 6.93
N ASP A 329 -8.38 9.42 6.67
CA ASP A 329 -9.43 9.13 7.63
C ASP A 329 -10.21 7.93 7.09
N VAL A 330 -10.50 6.96 7.95
CA VAL A 330 -11.16 5.71 7.50
C VAL A 330 -12.57 5.98 6.94
N ASN A 331 -13.29 7.00 7.42
CA ASN A 331 -14.61 7.36 6.90
C ASN A 331 -14.51 8.12 5.57
N GLN A 332 -13.38 8.78 5.29
CA GLN A 332 -13.13 9.34 3.96
C GLN A 332 -12.87 8.24 2.94
N LEU A 333 -12.10 7.22 3.30
CA LEU A 333 -11.84 6.07 2.42
C LEU A 333 -13.15 5.31 2.09
N GLU A 334 -14.02 5.12 3.07
CA GLU A 334 -15.36 4.54 2.85
C GLU A 334 -16.21 5.41 1.92
N TYR A 335 -16.13 6.74 2.06
CA TYR A 335 -16.90 7.68 1.26
C TYR A 335 -16.52 7.68 -0.24
N LEU A 336 -15.30 7.26 -0.59
CA LEU A 336 -14.84 7.20 -1.99
C LEU A 336 -15.74 6.32 -2.87
N ALA A 337 -16.28 5.21 -2.35
CA ALA A 337 -17.17 4.33 -3.09
C ALA A 337 -18.44 5.06 -3.56
N GLY A 338 -18.99 5.95 -2.72
CA GLY A 338 -20.13 6.80 -3.08
C GLY A 338 -19.83 7.87 -4.14
N GLN A 339 -18.58 8.01 -4.56
CA GLN A 339 -18.11 8.87 -5.64
C GLN A 339 -17.60 8.06 -6.85
N ASP A 340 -17.94 6.78 -6.92
CA ASP A 340 -17.51 5.81 -7.94
C ASP A 340 -15.99 5.59 -8.00
N ILE A 341 -15.31 5.74 -6.86
CA ILE A 341 -13.87 5.46 -6.71
C ILE A 341 -13.68 4.21 -5.85
N PHE A 342 -13.35 3.10 -6.49
CA PHE A 342 -13.26 1.76 -5.85
C PHE A 342 -11.84 1.28 -5.56
N LEU A 343 -10.83 2.12 -5.83
CA LEU A 343 -9.43 1.82 -5.60
C LEU A 343 -8.77 2.96 -4.82
N ASP A 344 -8.15 2.65 -3.70
CA ASP A 344 -7.23 3.55 -3.00
C ASP A 344 -5.83 2.94 -3.03
N SER A 345 -4.80 3.79 -3.15
CA SER A 345 -3.38 3.37 -3.07
C SER A 345 -2.60 4.25 -2.11
N THR A 346 -3.25 4.67 -1.02
CA THR A 346 -2.68 5.54 0.02
C THR A 346 -1.77 4.75 0.96
N PHE A 347 -2.04 3.47 1.21
CA PHE A 347 -1.27 2.72 2.20
C PHE A 347 0.10 2.27 1.69
N GLY A 348 1.13 2.80 2.33
CA GLY A 348 2.53 2.41 2.17
C GLY A 348 3.41 3.25 3.08
N PHE A 349 4.71 3.01 3.09
CA PHE A 349 5.63 3.74 3.96
C PHE A 349 6.18 5.02 3.30
N HIS A 350 6.34 6.11 4.07
CA HIS A 350 7.04 7.34 3.72
C HIS A 350 8.54 7.15 3.63
N PHE A 351 9.13 6.52 4.66
CA PHE A 351 10.58 6.58 4.89
C PHE A 351 11.32 5.30 4.53
N ARG A 352 10.62 4.27 4.08
CA ARG A 352 11.20 2.95 3.79
C ARG A 352 10.37 2.20 2.74
N ASN A 353 10.97 1.18 2.13
CA ASN A 353 10.23 0.18 1.35
C ASN A 353 9.81 -0.97 2.27
N GLY A 354 8.70 -1.64 1.98
CA GLY A 354 8.17 -2.75 2.78
C GLY A 354 6.66 -2.87 2.70
N PHE A 355 6.09 -3.76 3.49
CA PHE A 355 4.66 -4.10 3.48
C PHE A 355 3.99 -3.48 4.70
N ARG A 356 3.54 -2.22 4.58
CA ARG A 356 2.90 -1.50 5.71
C ARG A 356 1.70 -2.25 6.27
N CYS A 357 0.86 -2.78 5.39
CA CYS A 357 -0.31 -3.59 5.74
C CYS A 357 0.00 -5.08 5.95
N GLY A 358 1.29 -5.47 5.95
CA GLY A 358 1.69 -6.88 6.04
C GLY A 358 1.22 -7.72 4.84
N ILE A 359 0.89 -7.10 3.70
CA ILE A 359 0.38 -7.78 2.52
C ILE A 359 0.99 -7.20 1.24
N CYS A 360 1.07 -8.02 0.20
CA CYS A 360 1.53 -7.64 -1.13
C CYS A 360 0.47 -7.81 -2.23
N GLN A 361 -0.82 -7.88 -1.88
CA GLN A 361 -1.94 -7.97 -2.81
C GLN A 361 -2.96 -6.89 -2.49
N LYS A 362 -3.77 -6.49 -3.49
CA LYS A 362 -4.94 -5.66 -3.21
C LYS A 362 -5.95 -6.41 -2.34
N TYR A 363 -6.66 -5.70 -1.48
CA TYR A 363 -7.64 -6.28 -0.56
C TYR A 363 -8.81 -5.32 -0.31
N PRO A 364 -10.03 -5.82 -0.06
CA PRO A 364 -11.17 -4.97 0.27
C PRO A 364 -10.94 -4.33 1.63
N MET A 365 -11.19 -3.02 1.73
CA MET A 365 -10.99 -2.29 2.98
C MET A 365 -12.13 -2.54 3.97
N PHE A 366 -11.88 -2.27 5.24
CA PHE A 366 -12.88 -2.34 6.30
C PHE A 366 -12.84 -1.08 7.14
N ASN A 367 -13.99 -0.44 7.31
CA ASN A 367 -14.12 0.68 8.22
C ASN A 367 -14.34 0.13 9.62
N TYR A 368 -13.28 0.09 10.44
CA TYR A 368 -13.39 -0.38 11.81
C TYR A 368 -14.22 0.53 12.73
N LEU A 369 -14.49 1.79 12.35
CA LEU A 369 -15.36 2.67 13.14
C LEU A 369 -16.84 2.41 12.83
N SER A 370 -17.19 2.34 11.54
CA SER A 370 -18.56 2.06 11.11
C SER A 370 -18.90 0.56 11.21
N ARG A 371 -17.87 -0.31 11.24
CA ARG A 371 -17.94 -1.78 11.21
C ARG A 371 -18.50 -2.33 9.88
N HIS A 372 -18.17 -1.69 8.77
CA HIS A 372 -18.61 -2.09 7.44
C HIS A 372 -17.43 -2.46 6.52
N VAL A 373 -17.66 -3.48 5.70
CA VAL A 373 -16.81 -3.77 4.54
C VAL A 373 -17.00 -2.66 3.53
N MET A 374 -15.89 -2.09 3.05
CA MET A 374 -15.92 -1.08 2.00
C MET A 374 -15.90 -1.76 0.63
N GLU A 375 -16.56 -1.15 -0.35
CA GLU A 375 -16.38 -1.52 -1.77
C GLU A 375 -15.01 -1.08 -2.32
N VAL A 376 -14.35 -0.17 -1.61
CA VAL A 376 -13.00 0.31 -1.95
C VAL A 376 -11.96 -0.76 -1.61
N TYR A 377 -11.12 -1.09 -2.59
CA TYR A 377 -9.94 -1.92 -2.40
C TYR A 377 -8.73 -1.05 -2.12
N GLN A 378 -7.91 -1.48 -1.16
CA GLN A 378 -6.58 -0.93 -0.97
C GLN A 378 -5.60 -1.65 -1.90
N LEU A 379 -4.83 -0.88 -2.68
CA LEU A 379 -3.66 -1.33 -3.44
C LEU A 379 -2.41 -0.80 -2.75
N PRO A 380 -1.88 -1.52 -1.74
CA PRO A 380 -0.76 -1.01 -0.98
C PRO A 380 0.51 -1.00 -1.82
N PHE A 381 1.27 0.10 -1.76
CA PHE A 381 2.58 0.16 -2.41
C PHE A 381 3.69 -0.28 -1.45
N SER A 382 4.66 -1.03 -1.99
CA SER A 382 5.80 -1.54 -1.21
C SER A 382 7.14 -0.92 -1.61
N ILE A 383 7.17 -0.24 -2.76
CA ILE A 383 8.36 0.38 -3.32
C ILE A 383 8.08 1.86 -3.59
N LYS A 384 8.84 2.75 -2.95
CA LYS A 384 8.73 4.21 -3.09
C LYS A 384 10.09 4.84 -3.39
N ASP A 385 10.09 5.82 -4.27
CA ASP A 385 11.28 6.60 -4.63
C ASP A 385 11.98 7.25 -3.41
N ASN A 386 11.21 7.89 -2.54
CA ASN A 386 11.72 8.69 -1.44
C ASN A 386 12.21 7.87 -0.24
N GLY A 387 11.83 6.59 -0.09
CA GLY A 387 12.33 5.75 1.00
C GLY A 387 13.86 5.62 0.99
N SER A 388 14.49 5.68 -0.19
CA SER A 388 15.95 5.71 -0.31
C SER A 388 16.54 7.12 -0.17
N PHE A 389 15.82 8.16 -0.59
CA PHE A 389 16.31 9.54 -0.51
C PHE A 389 16.34 10.06 0.93
N TYR A 390 15.29 9.79 1.72
CA TYR A 390 15.23 10.25 3.12
C TYR A 390 16.27 9.58 4.01
N LEU A 391 16.66 8.35 3.68
CA LEU A 391 17.68 7.60 4.41
C LEU A 391 19.11 7.81 3.87
N ASN A 392 19.30 8.75 2.93
CA ASN A 392 20.58 8.98 2.24
C ASN A 392 21.22 7.68 1.68
N LYS A 393 20.39 6.70 1.27
CA LYS A 393 20.87 5.43 0.71
C LYS A 393 21.46 5.68 -0.67
N THR A 394 22.50 4.94 -1.03
CA THR A 394 23.07 4.99 -2.38
C THR A 394 22.10 4.40 -3.41
N ALA A 395 22.28 4.74 -4.69
CA ALA A 395 21.49 4.13 -5.77
C ALA A 395 21.63 2.60 -5.80
N GLU A 396 22.81 2.05 -5.48
CA GLU A 396 23.00 0.59 -5.40
C GLU A 396 22.25 -0.02 -4.22
N SER A 397 22.24 0.65 -3.07
CA SER A 397 21.43 0.22 -1.92
C SER A 397 19.93 0.24 -2.24
N MET A 398 19.45 1.27 -2.96
CA MET A 398 18.08 1.31 -3.48
C MET A 398 17.80 0.13 -4.41
N ARG A 399 18.71 -0.18 -5.34
CA ARG A 399 18.56 -1.30 -6.28
C ARG A 399 18.40 -2.63 -5.53
N SER A 400 19.28 -2.90 -4.57
CA SER A 400 19.23 -4.12 -3.75
C SER A 400 17.93 -4.23 -2.95
N ASP A 401 17.49 -3.12 -2.34
CA ASP A 401 16.25 -3.05 -1.57
C ASP A 401 15.00 -3.30 -2.43
N ILE A 402 14.96 -2.72 -3.64
CA ILE A 402 13.88 -2.93 -4.61
C ILE A 402 13.85 -4.39 -5.09
N LEU A 403 15.00 -4.94 -5.50
CA LEU A 403 15.09 -6.33 -5.96
C LEU A 403 14.68 -7.34 -4.89
N SER A 404 15.10 -7.11 -3.64
CA SER A 404 14.68 -7.93 -2.50
C SER A 404 13.17 -7.86 -2.30
N THR A 405 12.59 -6.66 -2.36
CA THR A 405 11.14 -6.47 -2.23
C THR A 405 10.36 -7.16 -3.36
N ILE A 406 10.80 -7.03 -4.62
CA ILE A 406 10.19 -7.71 -5.78
C ILE A 406 10.27 -9.23 -5.64
N SER A 407 11.41 -9.76 -5.19
CA SER A 407 11.60 -11.20 -4.96
C SER A 407 10.60 -11.74 -3.94
N THR A 408 10.40 -11.01 -2.83
CA THR A 408 9.40 -11.36 -1.82
C THR A 408 7.98 -11.31 -2.39
N VAL A 409 7.62 -10.26 -3.13
CA VAL A 409 6.30 -10.15 -3.78
C VAL A 409 6.04 -11.35 -4.71
N LYS A 410 7.01 -11.69 -5.57
CA LYS A 410 6.90 -12.82 -6.51
C LYS A 410 6.77 -14.15 -5.79
N ARG A 411 7.48 -14.35 -4.66
CA ARG A 411 7.37 -15.56 -3.82
C ARG A 411 5.94 -15.77 -3.31
N TYR A 412 5.27 -14.70 -2.90
CA TYR A 412 3.89 -14.76 -2.39
C TYR A 412 2.84 -14.43 -3.46
N ARG A 413 3.22 -14.49 -4.75
CA ARG A 413 2.32 -14.27 -5.89
C ARG A 413 1.55 -12.93 -5.83
N GLY A 414 2.15 -11.93 -5.18
CA GLY A 414 1.58 -10.61 -4.99
C GLY A 414 1.77 -9.67 -6.17
N ASP A 415 1.39 -8.42 -6.00
CA ASP A 415 1.52 -7.32 -6.94
C ASP A 415 2.72 -6.43 -6.63
N VAL A 416 3.48 -6.12 -7.68
CA VAL A 416 4.63 -5.22 -7.58
C VAL A 416 4.12 -3.80 -7.79
N VAL A 417 3.92 -3.06 -6.71
CA VAL A 417 3.34 -1.72 -6.76
C VAL A 417 4.43 -0.68 -6.45
N PHE A 418 4.79 0.11 -7.46
CA PHE A 418 5.72 1.23 -7.36
C PHE A 418 4.98 2.55 -7.12
N LEU A 419 5.54 3.39 -6.27
CA LEU A 419 5.24 4.80 -6.11
C LEU A 419 6.43 5.64 -6.59
N TRP A 420 6.23 6.50 -7.58
CA TRP A 420 7.25 7.44 -8.03
C TRP A 420 6.68 8.84 -8.28
N HIS A 421 7.39 9.88 -7.85
CA HIS A 421 6.94 11.26 -8.11
C HIS A 421 7.51 11.74 -9.45
N THR A 422 6.66 12.18 -10.37
CA THR A 422 7.06 12.54 -11.74
C THR A 422 8.08 13.68 -11.76
N ASN A 423 7.84 14.73 -10.97
CA ASN A 423 8.72 15.89 -10.80
C ASN A 423 10.11 15.57 -10.22
N LYS A 424 10.33 14.36 -9.69
CA LYS A 424 11.62 13.93 -9.14
C LYS A 424 12.49 13.20 -10.14
N LEU A 425 11.92 12.62 -11.19
CA LEU A 425 12.63 11.72 -12.11
C LEU A 425 13.83 12.40 -12.76
N ASN A 426 13.63 13.59 -13.36
CA ASN A 426 14.67 14.31 -14.09
C ASN A 426 15.45 15.33 -13.25
N SER A 427 15.43 15.21 -11.92
CA SER A 427 16.16 16.13 -11.05
C SER A 427 17.66 15.81 -10.99
N PHE A 428 18.50 16.84 -10.89
CA PHE A 428 19.96 16.70 -10.92
C PHE A 428 20.48 15.75 -9.83
N GLU A 429 19.94 15.89 -8.62
CA GLU A 429 20.31 15.09 -7.45
C GLU A 429 19.92 13.62 -7.59
N LYS A 430 18.86 13.32 -8.35
CA LYS A 430 18.25 11.99 -8.41
C LYS A 430 18.60 11.20 -9.67
N MET A 431 19.47 11.73 -10.54
CA MET A 431 19.79 11.12 -11.83
C MET A 431 20.31 9.67 -11.74
N ASN A 432 21.10 9.33 -10.71
CA ASN A 432 21.57 7.96 -10.52
C ASN A 432 20.45 6.99 -10.08
N TYR A 433 19.47 7.49 -9.33
CA TYR A 433 18.33 6.71 -8.86
C TYR A 433 17.29 6.54 -9.96
N LYS A 434 17.14 7.53 -10.83
CA LYS A 434 16.38 7.40 -12.08
C LYS A 434 16.84 6.16 -12.86
N LYS A 435 18.15 5.97 -13.06
CA LYS A 435 18.68 4.80 -13.78
C LYS A 435 18.23 3.48 -13.15
N VAL A 436 18.26 3.40 -11.82
CA VAL A 436 17.78 2.22 -11.07
C VAL A 436 16.29 2.03 -11.33
N TYR A 437 15.47 3.07 -11.19
CA TYR A 437 14.03 3.01 -11.44
C TYR A 437 13.70 2.50 -12.85
N LEU A 438 14.29 3.10 -13.89
CA LEU A 438 14.08 2.68 -15.28
C LEU A 438 14.45 1.21 -15.46
N GLN A 439 15.61 0.80 -14.94
CA GLN A 439 16.06 -0.59 -15.05
C GLN A 439 15.12 -1.56 -14.35
N MET A 440 14.61 -1.22 -13.16
CA MET A 440 13.72 -2.11 -12.42
C MET A 440 12.35 -2.21 -13.10
N THR A 441 11.80 -1.10 -13.58
CA THR A 441 10.46 -1.08 -14.19
C THR A 441 10.39 -1.74 -15.57
N HIS A 442 11.45 -1.66 -16.38
CA HIS A 442 11.55 -2.39 -17.65
C HIS A 442 11.53 -3.93 -17.48
N ASN A 443 12.04 -4.45 -16.35
CA ASN A 443 12.25 -5.89 -16.12
C ASN A 443 11.17 -6.55 -15.25
N CYS A 444 10.19 -5.79 -14.75
CA CYS A 444 9.17 -6.30 -13.83
C CYS A 444 8.01 -7.00 -14.54
#